data_AF-A0A553F8T4-F1
#
_entry.id   AF-A0A553F8T4-F1
#
_cell.length_a   1.000
_cell.length_b   1.000
_cell.length_c   1.000
_cell.angle_alpha   90.00
_cell.angle_beta   90.00
_cell.angle_gamma   90.00
#
_symmetry.space_group_name_H-M   'P 1'
#
loop_
_entity.id
_entity.type
_entity.pdbx_description
1 polymer ?
#
loop_
_entity_poly.entity_id
_entity_poly.type
_entity_poly.pdbx_seq_one_letter_code
_entity_poly.pdbx_strand_id
1 'polypeptide(L)'
;MLLIIVYMGVYYLINLIYPLSTLTYVVLILLVLLLVTFLAYILQLVILDKFPDYFVHVIISAIVIRLIVFGIFNFILIYLDRELAVDNVIIFFAAYLGFTLLELVVLFRKIILVKPPQN
;
A
#
# COMPACT_ATOMS: atom_id res chain seq x y z
N MET A 1 5.32 -12.65 0.82
CA MET A 1 4.45 -13.62 1.53
C MET A 1 3.52 -12.93 2.53
N LEU A 2 4.03 -12.14 3.50
CA LEU A 2 3.20 -11.45 4.50
C LEU A 2 2.14 -10.49 3.89
N LEU A 3 2.52 -9.69 2.89
CA LEU A 3 1.62 -8.76 2.21
C LEU A 3 0.43 -9.45 1.51
N ILE A 4 0.65 -10.64 0.97
CA ILE A 4 -0.39 -11.44 0.30
C ILE A 4 -1.36 -12.02 1.34
N ILE A 5 -0.85 -12.46 2.50
CA ILE A 5 -1.68 -12.96 3.60
C ILE A 5 -2.57 -11.85 4.16
N VAL A 6 -2.02 -10.64 4.34
CA VAL A 6 -2.78 -9.47 4.80
C VAL A 6 -3.84 -9.08 3.77
N TYR A 7 -3.49 -9.04 2.48
CA TYR A 7 -4.45 -8.80 1.40
C TYR A 7 -5.63 -9.77 1.46
N MET A 8 -5.35 -11.07 1.58
CA MET A 8 -6.39 -12.10 1.66
C MET A 8 -7.24 -11.92 2.93
N GLY A 9 -6.63 -11.57 4.07
CA GLY A 9 -7.36 -11.31 5.32
C GLY A 9 -8.32 -10.13 5.22
N VAL A 10 -7.87 -9.02 4.63
CA VAL A 10 -8.72 -7.83 4.41
C VAL A 10 -9.83 -8.14 3.40
N TYR A 11 -9.53 -8.87 2.33
CA TYR A 11 -10.52 -9.32 1.35
C TYR A 11 -11.62 -10.17 1.99
N TYR A 12 -11.28 -11.11 2.86
CA TYR A 12 -12.27 -11.95 3.57
C TYR A 12 -13.11 -11.14 4.55
N LEU A 13 -12.53 -10.20 5.29
CA LEU A 13 -13.26 -9.35 6.22
C LEU A 13 -14.29 -8.47 5.51
N ILE A 14 -13.94 -7.92 4.34
CA ILE A 14 -14.86 -7.06 3.59
C ILE A 14 -15.99 -7.88 2.93
N ASN A 15 -15.71 -9.10 2.47
CA ASN A 15 -16.73 -10.05 2.00
C ASN A 15 -17.80 -10.37 3.05
N LEU A 16 -17.47 -10.29 4.34
CA LEU A 16 -18.41 -10.55 5.43
C LEU A 16 -19.38 -9.37 5.69
N ILE A 17 -19.01 -8.15 5.28
CA ILE A 17 -19.64 -6.91 5.75
C ILE A 17 -20.40 -6.16 4.64
N TYR A 18 -19.96 -6.26 3.37
CA TYR A 18 -20.49 -5.42 2.29
C TYR A 18 -21.23 -6.20 1.18
N PRO A 19 -22.24 -5.58 0.51
CA PRO A 19 -22.97 -6.18 -0.60
C PRO A 19 -22.11 -6.37 -1.86
N LEU A 20 -22.51 -7.33 -2.72
CA LEU A 20 -21.73 -7.81 -3.88
C LEU A 20 -21.27 -6.74 -4.89
N SER A 21 -22.01 -5.64 -5.07
CA SER A 21 -21.63 -4.55 -5.98
C SER A 21 -20.48 -3.71 -5.43
N THR A 22 -20.49 -3.42 -4.12
CA THR A 22 -19.38 -2.75 -3.42
C THR A 22 -18.13 -3.62 -3.39
N LEU A 23 -18.31 -4.95 -3.39
CA LEU A 23 -17.23 -5.92 -3.41
C LEU A 23 -16.30 -5.75 -4.63
N THR A 24 -16.84 -5.46 -5.83
CA THR A 24 -16.01 -5.33 -7.04
C THR A 24 -15.03 -4.15 -6.94
N TYR A 25 -15.48 -3.00 -6.43
CA TYR A 25 -14.63 -1.83 -6.25
C TYR A 25 -13.62 -2.02 -5.12
N VAL A 26 -14.00 -2.66 -4.02
CA VAL A 26 -13.07 -3.00 -2.93
C VAL A 26 -11.94 -3.89 -3.45
N VAL A 27 -12.27 -4.93 -4.20
CA VAL A 27 -11.27 -5.83 -4.78
C VAL A 27 -10.32 -5.08 -5.68
N LEU A 28 -10.86 -4.19 -6.53
CA LEU A 28 -10.05 -3.35 -7.40
C LEU A 28 -9.12 -2.43 -6.60
N ILE A 29 -9.64 -1.77 -5.55
CA ILE A 29 -8.87 -0.91 -4.64
C ILE A 29 -7.71 -1.68 -4.01
N LEU A 30 -8.00 -2.83 -3.41
CA LEU A 30 -6.98 -3.64 -2.74
C LEU A 30 -5.95 -4.17 -3.74
N LEU A 31 -6.39 -4.60 -4.93
CA LEU A 31 -5.50 -5.13 -5.96
C LEU A 31 -4.53 -4.07 -6.47
N VAL A 32 -5.04 -2.87 -6.76
CA VAL A 32 -4.22 -1.73 -7.20
C VAL A 32 -3.26 -1.30 -6.09
N LEU A 33 -3.73 -1.22 -4.84
CA LEU A 33 -2.89 -0.94 -3.67
C LEU A 33 -1.76 -1.97 -3.53
N LEU A 34 -2.08 -3.26 -3.63
CA LEU A 34 -1.11 -4.34 -3.52
C LEU A 34 -0.07 -4.26 -4.64
N LEU A 35 -0.48 -4.10 -5.90
CA LEU A 35 0.41 -4.03 -7.06
C LEU A 35 1.36 -2.84 -6.97
N VAL A 36 0.83 -1.65 -6.69
CA VAL A 36 1.64 -0.43 -6.59
C VAL A 36 2.59 -0.51 -5.39
N THR A 37 2.12 -1.00 -4.24
CA THR A 37 2.97 -1.19 -3.04
C THR A 37 4.06 -2.21 -3.31
N PHE A 38 3.74 -3.34 -3.94
CA PHE A 38 4.71 -4.38 -4.26
C PHE A 38 5.78 -3.90 -5.25
N LEU A 39 5.38 -3.19 -6.30
CA LEU A 39 6.31 -2.61 -7.28
C LEU A 39 7.23 -1.57 -6.63
N ALA A 40 6.66 -0.68 -5.82
CA ALA A 40 7.41 0.33 -5.09
C ALA A 40 8.39 -0.32 -4.09
N TYR A 41 7.96 -1.35 -3.37
CA TYR A 41 8.82 -2.12 -2.47
C TYR A 41 10.01 -2.73 -3.20
N ILE A 42 9.81 -3.41 -4.34
CA ILE A 42 10.90 -3.97 -5.15
C ILE A 42 11.88 -2.87 -5.56
N LEU A 43 11.36 -1.75 -6.07
CA LEU A 43 12.20 -0.63 -6.51
C LEU A 43 13.02 -0.05 -5.35
N GLN A 44 12.40 0.13 -4.18
CA GLN A 44 13.09 0.56 -2.98
C GLN A 44 14.20 -0.41 -2.59
N LEU A 45 13.96 -1.73 -2.60
CA LEU A 45 15.01 -2.70 -2.29
C LEU A 45 16.20 -2.57 -3.24
N VAL A 46 15.96 -2.44 -4.54
CA VAL A 46 17.03 -2.30 -5.55
C VAL A 46 17.84 -1.02 -5.34
N ILE A 47 17.19 0.10 -5.00
CA ILE A 47 17.87 1.37 -4.77
C ILE A 47 18.66 1.34 -3.45
N LEU A 48 18.05 0.81 -2.39
CA LEU A 48 18.66 0.76 -1.06
C LEU A 48 19.82 -0.22 -0.97
N ASP A 49 19.81 -1.30 -1.75
CA ASP A 49 20.95 -2.22 -1.84
C ASP A 49 22.18 -1.53 -2.48
N LYS A 50 21.98 -0.51 -3.34
CA LYS A 50 23.07 0.29 -3.94
C LYS A 50 23.45 1.52 -3.13
N PHE A 51 22.46 2.15 -2.48
CA PHE A 51 22.59 3.43 -1.80
C PHE A 51 21.90 3.42 -0.42
N PRO A 52 22.44 2.69 0.57
CA PRO A 52 21.77 2.45 1.85
C PRO A 52 21.59 3.72 2.69
N ASP A 53 22.47 4.72 2.53
CA ASP A 53 22.42 5.97 3.31
C ASP A 53 21.27 6.90 2.89
N TYR A 54 20.64 6.66 1.74
CA TYR A 54 19.50 7.43 1.24
C TYR A 54 18.15 6.85 1.69
N PHE A 55 18.13 5.99 2.70
CA PHE A 55 16.93 5.29 3.16
C PHE A 55 15.69 6.16 3.31
N VAL A 56 15.80 7.23 4.09
CA VAL A 56 14.70 8.14 4.38
C VAL A 56 14.17 8.80 3.10
N HIS A 57 15.07 9.26 2.22
CA HIS A 57 14.70 9.92 0.96
C HIS A 57 13.97 8.98 0.00
N VAL A 58 14.43 7.73 -0.09
CA VAL A 58 13.80 6.70 -0.93
C VAL A 58 12.40 6.34 -0.42
N ILE A 59 12.23 6.19 0.90
CA ILE A 59 10.91 5.95 1.50
C ILE A 59 9.97 7.12 1.26
N ILE A 60 10.39 8.34 1.59
CA ILE A 60 9.55 9.54 1.43
C ILE A 60 9.15 9.71 -0.04
N SER A 61 10.08 9.58 -0.98
CA SER A 61 9.78 9.69 -2.41
C SER A 61 8.76 8.66 -2.87
N ALA A 62 8.88 7.42 -2.40
CA ALA A 62 7.93 6.38 -2.74
C ALA A 62 6.53 6.61 -2.13
N ILE A 63 6.45 7.16 -0.92
CA ILE A 63 5.19 7.58 -0.29
C ILE A 63 4.53 8.67 -1.13
N VAL A 64 5.28 9.70 -1.52
CA VAL A 64 4.77 10.81 -2.36
C VAL A 64 4.27 10.31 -3.69
N ILE A 65 5.05 9.50 -4.42
CA ILE A 65 4.64 8.93 -5.72
C ILE A 65 3.36 8.11 -5.55
N ARG A 66 3.27 7.29 -4.49
CA ARG A 66 2.07 6.52 -4.19
C ARG A 66 0.85 7.39 -3.93
N LEU A 67 0.98 8.44 -3.11
CA LEU A 67 -0.13 9.36 -2.86
C LEU A 67 -0.63 10.01 -4.15
N ILE A 68 0.24 10.37 -5.08
CA ILE A 68 -0.14 10.91 -6.38
C ILE A 68 -0.89 9.87 -7.22
N VAL A 69 -0.31 8.67 -7.40
CA VAL A 69 -0.93 7.58 -8.19
C VAL A 69 -2.29 7.20 -7.62
N PHE A 70 -2.38 7.11 -6.30
CA PHE A 70 -3.62 6.75 -5.64
C PHE A 70 -4.63 7.89 -5.59
N GLY A 71 -4.20 9.15 -5.53
CA GLY A 71 -5.07 10.30 -5.70
C GLY A 71 -5.78 10.28 -7.06
N ILE A 72 -5.02 10.00 -8.13
CA ILE A 72 -5.55 9.84 -9.48
C ILE A 72 -6.53 8.67 -9.54
N PHE A 73 -6.17 7.52 -8.95
CA PHE A 73 -7.04 6.34 -8.92
C PHE A 73 -8.36 6.59 -8.19
N ASN A 74 -8.33 7.22 -7.01
CA ASN A 74 -9.55 7.57 -6.28
C ASN A 74 -10.41 8.55 -7.08
N PHE A 75 -9.79 9.53 -7.76
CA PHE A 75 -10.54 10.46 -8.61
C PHE A 75 -11.28 9.74 -9.74
N ILE A 76 -10.65 8.73 -10.37
CA ILE A 76 -11.28 7.88 -11.39
C ILE A 76 -12.46 7.10 -10.79
N LEU A 77 -12.29 6.48 -9.61
CA LEU A 77 -13.37 5.75 -8.96
C LEU A 77 -14.57 6.65 -8.62
N ILE A 78 -14.32 7.84 -8.08
CA ILE A 78 -15.36 8.82 -7.77
C ILE A 78 -16.09 9.27 -9.05
N TYR A 79 -15.37 9.39 -10.16
CA TYR A 79 -15.98 9.75 -11.45
C TYR A 79 -16.88 8.63 -11.99
N LEU A 80 -16.48 7.36 -11.83
CA LEU A 80 -17.23 6.20 -12.31
C LEU A 80 -18.45 5.88 -11.44
N ASP A 81 -18.35 6.06 -10.12
CA ASP A 81 -19.43 5.77 -9.18
C ASP A 81 -19.41 6.79 -8.03
N ARG A 82 -20.32 7.77 -8.12
CA ARG A 82 -20.43 8.85 -7.13
C ARG A 82 -21.15 8.42 -5.86
N GLU A 83 -22.03 7.43 -5.92
CA GLU A 83 -22.83 7.02 -4.77
C GLU A 83 -21.96 6.31 -3.73
N LEU A 84 -20.99 5.51 -4.18
CA LEU A 84 -20.04 4.80 -3.32
C LEU A 84 -18.71 5.54 -3.13
N ALA A 85 -18.60 6.79 -3.59
CA ALA A 85 -17.36 7.57 -3.59
C ALA A 85 -16.72 7.69 -2.19
N VAL A 86 -17.53 8.01 -1.18
CA VAL A 86 -17.04 8.21 0.19
C VAL A 86 -16.54 6.91 0.80
N ASP A 87 -17.31 5.83 0.66
CA ASP A 87 -16.96 4.51 1.19
C ASP A 87 -15.68 3.97 0.55
N ASN A 88 -15.55 4.11 -0.78
CA ASN A 88 -14.37 3.70 -1.52
C ASN A 88 -13.12 4.46 -1.07
N VAL A 89 -13.22 5.77 -0.83
CA VAL A 89 -12.12 6.59 -0.32
C VAL A 89 -11.73 6.16 1.10
N ILE A 90 -12.69 5.90 1.97
CA ILE A 90 -12.42 5.44 3.36
C ILE A 90 -11.71 4.09 3.34
N ILE A 91 -12.22 3.12 2.57
CA ILE A 91 -11.62 1.79 2.42
C ILE A 91 -10.21 1.92 1.85
N PHE A 92 -10.04 2.76 0.83
CA PHE A 92 -8.73 3.06 0.25
C PHE A 92 -7.76 3.59 1.31
N PHE A 93 -8.13 4.60 2.09
CA PHE A 93 -7.25 5.20 3.10
C PHE A 93 -6.87 4.20 4.18
N ALA A 94 -7.83 3.41 4.67
CA ALA A 94 -7.58 2.38 5.68
C ALA A 94 -6.60 1.31 5.16
N ALA A 95 -6.82 0.82 3.95
CA ALA A 95 -5.96 -0.17 3.33
C ALA A 95 -4.57 0.41 3.03
N TYR A 96 -4.49 1.61 2.45
CA TYR A 96 -3.24 2.32 2.19
C TYR A 96 -2.37 2.44 3.46
N LEU A 97 -2.94 2.94 4.55
CA LEU A 97 -2.23 3.05 5.83
C LEU A 97 -1.72 1.70 6.33
N GLY A 98 -2.54 0.65 6.24
CA GLY A 98 -2.14 -0.71 6.61
C GLY A 98 -0.96 -1.23 5.79
N PHE A 99 -1.02 -1.09 4.46
CA PHE A 99 0.05 -1.50 3.55
C PHE A 99 1.34 -0.72 3.78
N THR A 100 1.26 0.61 3.94
CA THR A 100 2.42 1.46 4.20
C THR A 100 3.08 1.12 5.53
N LEU A 101 2.31 0.94 6.61
CA LEU A 101 2.86 0.55 7.92
C LEU A 101 3.58 -0.80 7.85
N LEU A 102 2.97 -1.80 7.22
CA LEU A 102 3.57 -3.12 7.06
C LEU A 102 4.87 -3.07 6.27
N GLU A 103 4.89 -2.31 5.17
CA GLU A 103 6.10 -2.11 4.39
C GLU A 103 7.20 -1.44 5.21
N LEU A 104 6.87 -0.38 5.96
CA LEU A 104 7.82 0.33 6.81
C LEU A 104 8.44 -0.61 7.86
N VAL A 105 7.63 -1.45 8.51
CA VAL A 105 8.09 -2.46 9.46
C VAL A 105 9.05 -3.46 8.79
N VAL A 106 8.71 -3.94 7.60
CA VAL A 106 9.55 -4.90 6.85
C VAL A 106 10.88 -4.27 6.45
N LEU A 107 10.87 -3.05 5.91
CA LEU A 107 12.07 -2.32 5.51
C LEU A 107 12.96 -1.97 6.70
N PHE A 108 12.37 -1.51 7.79
CA PHE A 108 13.09 -1.16 9.02
C PHE A 108 13.80 -2.39 9.61
N ARG A 109 13.12 -3.55 9.62
CA ARG A 109 13.74 -4.82 10.03
C ARG A 109 14.90 -5.21 9.11
N LYS A 110 14.80 -5.02 7.80
CA LYS A 110 15.90 -5.29 6.85
C LYS A 110 17.13 -4.45 7.19
N ILE A 111 16.96 -3.18 7.58
CA ILE A 111 18.08 -2.27 7.84
C ILE A 111 18.77 -2.53 9.17
N ILE A 112 18.01 -2.79 10.24
CA ILE A 112 18.60 -3.15 11.54
C ILE A 112 19.45 -4.42 11.41
N LEU A 113 19.04 -5.37 10.57
CA LEU A 113 19.82 -6.59 10.32
C LEU A 113 21.07 -6.35 9.47
N VAL A 114 21.15 -5.25 8.71
CA VAL A 114 22.26 -4.93 7.80
C VAL A 114 23.28 -3.96 8.42
N LYS A 115 22.85 -3.05 9.31
CA LYS A 115 23.75 -2.23 10.15
C LYS A 115 23.52 -2.62 11.62
N PRO A 116 24.38 -3.45 12.25
CA PRO A 116 24.31 -3.65 13.69
C PRO A 116 24.53 -2.30 14.40
N PRO A 117 23.94 -2.09 15.58
CA PRO A 117 24.07 -0.84 16.31
C PRO A 117 25.56 -0.53 16.51
N GLN A 118 25.99 0.62 16.00
CA GLN A 118 27.31 1.16 16.28
C GLN A 118 27.29 1.66 17.73
N ASN A 119 27.56 0.76 18.66
CA ASN A 119 28.02 1.08 20.00
C ASN A 119 29.52 0.83 20.07
#